data_AF-A0A943S7E5-F1
#
_entry.id   AF-A0A943S7E5-F1
#
_cell.length_a   1.000
_cell.length_b   1.000
_cell.length_c   1.000
_cell.angle_alpha   90.00
_cell.angle_beta   90.00
_cell.angle_gamma   90.00
#
_symmetry.space_group_name_H-M   'P 1'
#
loop_
_entity.id
_entity.type
_entity.pdbx_description
1 polymer ?
#
loop_
_entity_poly.entity_id
_entity_poly.type
_entity_poly.pdbx_seq_one_letter_code
_entity_poly.pdbx_strand_id
1 'polypeptide(L)'
;MKKLSILVILLISVTCLTFAFMPASAVSHAETDGTYQPGTYRVKNNVSLDVYTRLLNGTEIKLFEIPSTYYFDVTEIDGDVFYIKYNGLDDLYVKDASNFVSLTDDDKEPLGGFTIELSLSSDASFYVKGRSGFTTKTLTPAEAPAITFIGKGEYDGNSCIYVRCGGEYGYIPTSCLKTKDGGVAMTDYIIDLHPNYRPTVVPDKTVEKKAADPNKLTRIILIVGIVVPALVIVLLLFKPSKKGRYDYDRNSTMNDYGASPYDRPRSRYRDDYDDGRRRDDYRRDRRPDDDYDDGYYDNRRY
;
A
#
# COMPACT_ATOMS: atom_id res chain seq x y z
N MET A 1 -30.70 -29.74 -2.67
CA MET A 1 -29.36 -29.25 -3.05
C MET A 1 -29.19 -29.21 -4.58
N LYS A 2 -29.85 -28.31 -5.32
CA LYS A 2 -29.75 -28.30 -6.80
C LYS A 2 -29.59 -26.91 -7.45
N LYS A 3 -30.00 -25.82 -6.78
CA LYS A 3 -29.83 -24.46 -7.31
C LYS A 3 -28.57 -23.75 -6.78
N LEU A 4 -28.18 -24.05 -5.54
CA LEU A 4 -27.01 -23.44 -4.89
C LEU A 4 -25.68 -23.87 -5.53
N SER A 5 -25.54 -25.14 -5.90
CA SER A 5 -24.31 -25.69 -6.48
C SER A 5 -24.04 -25.19 -7.90
N ILE A 6 -25.09 -24.95 -8.69
CA ILE A 6 -24.96 -24.39 -10.05
C ILE A 6 -24.54 -22.91 -9.97
N LEU A 7 -25.10 -22.17 -9.02
CA LEU A 7 -24.76 -20.76 -8.81
C LEU A 7 -23.32 -20.60 -8.32
N VAL A 8 -22.84 -21.49 -7.45
CA VAL A 8 -21.44 -21.52 -6.98
C VAL A 8 -20.46 -21.83 -8.10
N ILE A 9 -20.76 -22.79 -8.99
CA ILE A 9 -19.89 -23.11 -10.12
C ILE A 9 -19.87 -21.97 -11.14
N LEU A 10 -21.00 -21.29 -11.35
CA LEU A 10 -21.08 -20.15 -12.25
C LEU A 10 -20.31 -18.94 -11.69
N LEU A 11 -20.36 -18.72 -10.37
CA LEU A 11 -19.59 -17.68 -9.66
C LEU A 11 -18.07 -17.96 -9.72
N ILE A 12 -17.66 -19.22 -9.59
CA ILE A 12 -16.25 -19.63 -9.73
C ILE A 12 -15.79 -19.47 -11.19
N SER A 13 -16.63 -19.78 -12.17
CA SER A 13 -16.27 -19.59 -13.59
C SER A 13 -16.15 -18.12 -13.99
N VAL A 14 -16.99 -17.24 -13.44
CA VAL A 14 -16.96 -15.79 -13.72
C VAL A 14 -15.75 -15.15 -13.02
N THR A 15 -15.40 -15.57 -11.81
CA THR A 15 -14.21 -15.08 -11.10
C THR A 15 -12.90 -15.56 -11.72
N CYS A 16 -12.86 -16.80 -12.24
CA CYS A 16 -11.71 -17.28 -13.00
C CYS A 16 -11.56 -16.60 -14.38
N LEU A 17 -12.67 -16.24 -15.03
CA LEU A 17 -12.62 -15.49 -16.29
C LEU A 17 -12.13 -14.05 -16.07
N THR A 18 -12.52 -13.39 -14.97
CA THR A 18 -12.02 -12.04 -14.64
C THR A 18 -10.53 -12.01 -14.29
N PHE A 19 -9.98 -13.09 -13.73
CA PHE A 19 -8.53 -13.20 -13.48
C PHE A 19 -7.71 -13.46 -14.74
N ALA A 20 -8.30 -14.08 -15.78
CA ALA A 20 -7.62 -14.36 -17.05
C ALA A 20 -7.64 -13.18 -18.05
N PHE A 21 -8.53 -12.20 -17.84
CA PHE A 21 -8.70 -11.02 -18.70
C PHE A 21 -8.39 -9.69 -18.02
N MET A 22 -7.76 -9.69 -16.83
CA MET A 22 -7.07 -8.48 -16.38
C MET A 22 -5.96 -8.18 -17.38
N PRO A 23 -5.93 -7.00 -18.03
CA PRO A 23 -4.71 -6.58 -18.70
C PRO A 23 -3.62 -6.63 -17.63
N ALA A 24 -2.46 -7.19 -17.99
CA ALA A 24 -1.23 -6.89 -17.27
C ALA A 24 -0.94 -5.39 -17.49
N SER A 25 -1.73 -4.53 -16.85
CA SER A 25 -1.34 -3.16 -16.59
C SER A 25 -0.08 -3.29 -15.77
N ALA A 26 1.03 -2.93 -16.42
CA ALA A 26 2.29 -2.68 -15.78
C ALA A 26 2.00 -2.03 -14.43
N VAL A 27 2.55 -2.61 -13.37
CA VAL A 27 2.68 -1.94 -12.09
C VAL A 27 3.59 -0.74 -12.37
N SER A 28 3.01 0.37 -12.86
CA SER A 28 3.48 1.66 -12.41
C SER A 28 3.18 1.63 -10.94
N HIS A 29 4.21 1.45 -10.12
CA HIS A 29 4.18 1.94 -8.75
C HIS A 29 3.85 3.43 -8.86
N ALA A 30 2.57 3.77 -8.88
CA ALA A 30 2.12 4.97 -8.22
C ALA A 30 2.54 4.73 -6.77
N GLU A 31 3.55 5.48 -6.32
CA GLU A 31 3.80 5.65 -4.90
C GLU A 31 2.45 5.93 -4.26
N THR A 32 1.93 4.91 -3.58
CA THR A 32 0.90 5.08 -2.56
C THR A 32 1.32 6.26 -1.71
N ASP A 33 0.37 7.14 -1.34
CA ASP A 33 0.49 8.11 -0.25
C ASP A 33 1.16 7.42 0.95
N GLY A 34 2.48 7.46 0.94
CA GLY A 34 3.33 6.75 1.86
C GLY A 34 3.49 7.69 3.00
N THR A 35 3.00 7.31 4.17
CA THR A 35 3.33 8.02 5.39
C THR A 35 4.84 7.93 5.53
N TYR A 36 5.57 8.99 5.15
CA TYR A 36 7.02 9.06 5.28
C TYR A 36 7.42 8.68 6.71
N GLN A 37 8.57 8.02 6.85
CA GLN A 37 9.09 7.58 8.14
C GLN A 37 10.52 8.12 8.31
N PRO A 38 11.02 8.25 9.54
CA PRO A 38 12.45 8.45 9.74
C PRO A 38 13.27 7.35 9.07
N GLY A 39 14.34 7.72 8.39
CA GLY A 39 15.17 6.84 7.59
C GLY A 39 15.95 7.57 6.50
N THR A 40 16.76 6.83 5.75
CA THR A 40 17.54 7.37 4.64
C THR A 40 16.69 7.46 3.38
N TYR A 41 16.81 8.57 2.66
CA TYR A 41 16.15 8.84 1.39
C TYR A 41 17.15 9.37 0.38
N ARG A 42 16.76 9.34 -0.90
CA ARG A 42 17.51 9.95 -2.00
C ARG A 42 16.73 11.09 -2.63
N VAL A 43 17.43 12.11 -3.12
CA VAL A 43 16.81 13.15 -3.95
C VAL A 43 16.48 12.57 -5.33
N LYS A 44 15.25 12.83 -5.79
CA LYS A 44 14.76 12.45 -7.12
C LYS A 44 15.68 12.93 -8.25
N ASN A 45 15.67 12.18 -9.35
CA ASN A 45 16.54 12.45 -10.50
C ASN A 45 16.20 13.80 -11.15
N ASN A 46 17.22 14.51 -11.62
CA ASN A 46 17.12 15.79 -12.33
C ASN A 46 16.43 16.92 -11.55
N VAL A 47 16.28 16.79 -10.22
CA VAL A 47 15.79 17.84 -9.34
C VAL A 47 16.75 18.00 -8.16
N SER A 48 16.78 19.19 -7.58
CA SER A 48 17.46 19.45 -6.31
C SER A 48 16.45 19.52 -5.17
N LEU A 49 16.94 19.36 -3.95
CA LEU A 49 16.11 19.44 -2.74
C LEU A 49 16.50 20.66 -1.91
N ASP A 50 15.54 21.56 -1.73
CA ASP A 50 15.72 22.76 -0.91
C ASP A 50 15.77 22.41 0.58
N VAL A 51 16.86 22.81 1.23
CA VAL A 51 17.12 22.58 2.65
C VAL A 51 17.08 23.89 3.40
N TYR A 52 16.37 23.90 4.52
CA TYR A 52 16.15 25.05 5.38
C TYR A 52 16.80 24.85 6.74
N THR A 53 17.03 25.96 7.43
CA THR A 53 17.43 25.98 8.85
C THR A 53 16.77 27.20 9.50
N ARG A 54 16.65 27.16 10.83
CA ARG A 54 16.12 28.27 11.63
C ARG A 54 17.24 28.85 12.49
N LEU A 55 17.45 30.15 12.38
CA LEU A 55 18.37 30.90 13.21
C LEU A 55 17.75 31.13 14.61
N LEU A 56 18.57 31.43 15.62
CA LEU A 56 18.10 31.67 16.99
C LEU A 56 17.11 32.83 17.11
N ASN A 57 17.15 33.79 16.19
CA ASN A 57 16.19 34.89 16.14
C ASN A 57 14.82 34.47 15.54
N GLY A 58 14.64 33.19 15.23
CA GLY A 58 13.43 32.64 14.61
C GLY A 58 13.38 32.79 13.09
N THR A 59 14.34 33.49 12.47
CA THR A 59 14.40 33.64 11.02
C THR A 59 14.71 32.29 10.39
N GLU A 60 13.82 31.88 9.49
CA GLU A 60 14.03 30.76 8.61
C GLU A 60 14.76 31.22 7.34
N ILE A 61 15.71 30.41 6.89
CA ILE A 61 16.44 30.64 5.64
C ILE A 61 16.51 29.34 4.84
N LYS A 62 16.41 29.43 3.51
CA LYS A 62 16.87 28.36 2.60
C LYS A 62 18.39 28.36 2.66
N LEU A 63 18.97 27.30 3.20
CA LEU A 63 20.39 27.22 3.46
C LEU A 63 21.14 26.74 2.21
N PHE A 64 20.73 25.64 1.62
CA PHE A 64 21.34 25.13 0.39
C PHE A 64 20.40 24.13 -0.30
N GLU A 65 20.83 23.63 -1.44
CA GLU A 65 20.17 22.58 -2.20
C GLU A 65 21.02 21.32 -2.20
N ILE A 66 20.40 20.18 -1.87
CA ILE A 66 21.00 18.85 -2.05
C ILE A 66 20.88 18.48 -3.52
N PRO A 67 21.97 18.04 -4.18
CA PRO A 67 21.93 17.66 -5.59
C PRO A 67 21.11 16.39 -5.84
N SER A 68 20.62 16.23 -7.07
CA SER A 68 19.89 15.04 -7.51
C SER A 68 20.68 13.76 -7.22
N THR A 69 19.98 12.67 -6.91
CA THR A 69 20.55 11.33 -6.69
C THR A 69 21.41 11.15 -5.44
N TYR A 70 21.62 12.19 -4.63
CA TYR A 70 22.35 12.08 -3.37
C TYR A 70 21.43 11.77 -2.20
N TYR A 71 22.01 11.15 -1.17
CA TYR A 71 21.29 10.62 -0.03
C TYR A 71 21.32 11.59 1.16
N PHE A 72 20.26 11.55 1.96
CA PHE A 72 20.11 12.29 3.20
C PHE A 72 19.26 11.46 4.18
N ASP A 73 19.41 11.74 5.47
CA ASP A 73 18.66 11.02 6.51
C ASP A 73 17.56 11.90 7.06
N VAL A 74 16.31 11.42 7.03
CA VAL A 74 15.20 12.01 7.77
C VAL A 74 15.23 11.46 9.20
N THR A 75 15.34 12.35 10.18
CA THR A 75 15.45 11.97 11.60
C THR A 75 14.13 12.11 12.35
N GLU A 76 13.32 13.11 11.98
CA GLU A 76 12.05 13.42 12.64
C GLU A 76 11.09 14.04 11.63
N ILE A 77 9.79 13.83 11.84
CA ILE A 77 8.73 14.34 10.98
C ILE A 77 7.69 15.02 11.87
N ASP A 78 7.41 16.29 11.58
CA ASP A 78 6.41 17.11 12.26
C ASP A 78 5.48 17.75 11.22
N GLY A 79 4.35 17.09 10.96
CA GLY A 79 3.45 17.46 9.86
C GLY A 79 4.16 17.39 8.51
N ASP A 80 4.25 18.53 7.83
CA ASP A 80 4.91 18.67 6.52
C ASP A 80 6.39 19.09 6.64
N VAL A 81 6.94 19.11 7.86
CA VAL A 81 8.35 19.43 8.12
C VAL A 81 9.13 18.15 8.39
N PHE A 82 10.15 17.91 7.58
CA PHE A 82 11.03 16.75 7.65
C PHE A 82 12.39 17.20 8.15
N TYR A 83 12.74 16.92 9.40
CA TYR A 83 14.07 17.22 9.93
C TYR A 83 15.07 16.21 9.39
N ILE A 84 16.20 16.71 8.89
CA ILE A 84 17.19 15.90 8.19
C ILE A 84 18.61 16.05 8.73
N LYS A 85 19.44 15.06 8.42
CA LYS A 85 20.90 15.14 8.47
C LYS A 85 21.47 14.95 7.07
N TYR A 86 22.50 15.72 6.75
CA TYR A 86 23.15 15.67 5.46
C TYR A 86 24.63 16.06 5.57
N ASN A 87 25.55 15.21 5.07
CA ASN A 87 27.01 15.43 5.18
C ASN A 87 27.49 15.79 6.60
N GLY A 88 26.89 15.17 7.62
CA GLY A 88 27.22 15.40 9.03
C GLY A 88 26.69 16.72 9.60
N LEU A 89 25.92 17.50 8.84
CA LEU A 89 25.16 18.64 9.36
C LEU A 89 23.82 18.17 9.93
N ASP A 90 23.43 18.80 11.03
CA ASP A 90 22.15 18.69 11.72
C ASP A 90 21.44 20.06 11.75
N ASP A 91 20.31 20.12 12.45
CA ASP A 91 19.43 21.31 12.52
C ASP A 91 18.98 21.81 11.13
N LEU A 92 18.77 20.85 10.23
CA LEU A 92 18.27 21.05 8.88
C LEU A 92 16.87 20.49 8.77
N TYR A 93 16.06 21.08 7.90
CA TYR A 93 14.77 20.51 7.56
C TYR A 93 14.35 20.83 6.13
N VAL A 94 13.38 20.06 5.65
CA VAL A 94 12.76 20.18 4.34
C VAL A 94 11.26 20.33 4.53
N LYS A 95 10.61 21.06 3.63
CA LYS A 95 9.18 21.39 3.70
C LYS A 95 8.31 20.69 2.65
N ASP A 96 8.95 19.99 1.73
CA ASP A 96 8.28 19.29 0.64
C ASP A 96 9.00 17.96 0.38
N ALA A 97 8.27 16.87 0.57
CA ALA A 97 8.76 15.52 0.35
C ALA A 97 8.52 15.00 -1.08
N SER A 98 7.95 15.81 -1.99
CA SER A 98 7.69 15.44 -3.39
C SER A 98 8.93 14.97 -4.17
N ASN A 99 10.11 15.39 -3.71
CA ASN A 99 11.41 15.05 -4.29
C ASN A 99 12.14 13.93 -3.52
N PHE A 100 11.49 13.30 -2.54
CA PHE A 100 12.05 12.18 -1.79
C PHE A 100 11.84 10.89 -2.60
N VAL A 101 12.85 10.05 -2.62
CA VAL A 101 12.78 8.70 -3.18
C VAL A 101 13.19 7.73 -2.08
N SER A 102 12.30 6.80 -1.75
CA SER A 102 12.57 5.72 -0.80
C SER A 102 13.63 4.77 -1.38
N LEU A 103 14.49 4.24 -0.51
CA LEU A 103 15.53 3.29 -0.93
C LEU A 103 14.92 1.98 -1.41
N THR A 104 15.56 1.37 -2.41
CA THR A 104 15.25 0.03 -2.89
C THR A 104 16.44 -0.91 -2.68
N ASP A 105 16.26 -2.19 -2.99
CA ASP A 105 17.35 -3.18 -2.97
C ASP A 105 18.50 -2.81 -3.92
N ASP A 106 18.27 -1.93 -4.90
CA ASP A 106 19.30 -1.47 -5.84
C ASP A 106 20.22 -0.39 -5.23
N ASP A 107 19.76 0.31 -4.21
CA ASP A 107 20.57 1.27 -3.47
C ASP A 107 21.53 0.51 -2.55
N LYS A 108 22.82 0.59 -2.85
CA LYS A 108 23.90 -0.05 -2.08
C LYS A 108 24.71 1.00 -1.31
N GLU A 109 25.42 0.56 -0.28
CA GLU A 109 26.41 1.40 0.39
C GLU A 109 27.60 1.74 -0.54
N PRO A 110 28.24 2.91 -0.37
CA PRO A 110 27.93 3.95 0.61
C PRO A 110 26.72 4.81 0.23
N LEU A 111 25.83 5.09 1.19
CA LEU A 111 24.71 6.03 1.05
C LEU A 111 25.11 7.38 1.64
N GLY A 112 25.55 8.31 0.79
CA GLY A 112 26.10 9.58 1.23
C GLY A 112 25.61 10.79 0.46
N GLY A 113 25.82 11.96 1.05
CA GLY A 113 25.67 13.23 0.36
C GLY A 113 26.83 13.52 -0.59
N PHE A 114 26.65 14.53 -1.45
CA PHE A 114 27.71 14.93 -2.37
C PHE A 114 28.72 15.78 -1.62
N THR A 115 30.00 15.43 -1.74
CA THR A 115 31.09 16.21 -1.15
C THR A 115 32.30 16.12 -2.06
N ILE A 116 32.98 17.25 -2.25
CA ILE A 116 34.26 17.34 -2.98
C ILE A 116 35.14 18.40 -2.33
N GLU A 117 36.45 18.23 -2.46
CA GLU A 117 37.40 19.25 -2.01
C GLU A 117 37.49 20.40 -3.03
N LEU A 118 37.44 21.62 -2.49
CA LEU A 118 37.51 22.86 -3.24
C LEU A 118 38.76 23.65 -2.86
N SER A 119 39.12 24.57 -3.74
CA SER A 119 40.15 25.58 -3.48
C SER A 119 39.69 26.94 -3.98
N LEU A 120 40.29 28.00 -3.46
CA LEU A 120 40.03 29.35 -3.93
C LEU A 120 40.77 29.64 -5.24
N SER A 121 40.09 30.26 -6.19
CA SER A 121 40.68 30.82 -7.41
C SER A 121 41.17 32.26 -7.20
N SER A 122 40.59 32.98 -6.25
CA SER A 122 40.93 34.35 -5.85
C SER A 122 40.59 34.58 -4.39
N ASP A 123 40.95 35.76 -3.85
CA ASP A 123 40.41 36.20 -2.56
C ASP A 123 38.88 36.20 -2.60
N ALA A 124 38.27 35.84 -1.46
CA ALA A 124 36.83 35.64 -1.38
C ALA A 124 36.26 36.12 -0.05
N SER A 125 35.04 36.64 -0.10
CA SER A 125 34.21 36.83 1.08
C SER A 125 33.64 35.48 1.53
N PHE A 126 33.91 35.06 2.75
CA PHE A 126 33.31 33.92 3.41
C PHE A 126 32.25 34.40 4.40
N TYR A 127 30.98 34.12 4.09
CA TYR A 127 29.84 34.46 4.94
C TYR A 127 29.59 33.30 5.91
N VAL A 128 30.23 33.37 7.07
CA VAL A 128 30.21 32.34 8.10
C VAL A 128 28.85 32.32 8.79
N LYS A 129 28.21 31.15 8.80
CA LYS A 129 26.97 30.90 9.54
C LYS A 129 27.25 30.92 11.05
N GLY A 130 26.70 31.92 11.72
CA GLY A 130 26.57 31.95 13.17
C GLY A 130 25.19 31.51 13.64
N ARG A 131 24.97 31.55 14.95
CA ARG A 131 23.68 31.15 15.54
C ARG A 131 22.53 32.10 15.24
N SER A 132 22.81 33.39 15.08
CA SER A 132 21.80 34.45 14.91
C SER A 132 21.85 35.14 13.54
N GLY A 133 22.73 34.70 12.65
CA GLY A 133 22.96 35.33 11.35
C GLY A 133 24.33 34.99 10.78
N PHE A 134 24.74 35.74 9.77
CA PHE A 134 26.03 35.54 9.08
C PHE A 134 27.02 36.64 9.43
N THR A 135 28.29 36.27 9.51
CA THR A 135 29.41 37.20 9.65
C THR A 135 30.35 37.05 8.47
N THR A 136 30.92 38.15 8.00
CA THR A 136 31.80 38.11 6.83
C THR A 136 33.26 38.06 7.25
N LYS A 137 34.03 37.15 6.64
CA LYS A 137 35.48 37.09 6.71
C LYS A 137 36.07 37.15 5.31
N THR A 138 37.32 37.56 5.19
CA THR A 138 38.08 37.45 3.93
C THR A 138 38.94 36.20 4.00
N LEU A 139 38.90 35.38 2.95
CA LEU A 139 39.81 34.26 2.76
C LEU A 139 40.73 34.58 1.59
N THR A 140 42.02 34.29 1.76
CA THR A 140 43.01 34.34 0.69
C THR A 140 43.41 32.92 0.29
N PRO A 141 43.74 32.65 -0.98
CA PRO A 141 44.15 31.31 -1.41
C PRO A 141 45.34 30.72 -0.65
N ALA A 142 46.23 31.57 -0.12
CA ALA A 142 47.43 31.14 0.61
C ALA A 142 47.14 30.67 2.05
N GLU A 143 46.07 31.18 2.66
CA GLU A 143 45.77 30.98 4.08
C GLU A 143 44.46 30.22 4.30
N ALA A 144 43.68 29.99 3.24
CA ALA A 144 42.40 29.31 3.32
C ALA A 144 42.56 27.89 3.88
N PRO A 145 41.81 27.52 4.93
CA PRO A 145 41.69 26.14 5.38
C PRO A 145 41.13 25.22 4.29
N ALA A 146 41.10 23.92 4.55
CA ALA A 146 40.44 22.96 3.67
C ALA A 146 38.96 23.34 3.45
N ILE A 147 38.56 23.49 2.19
CA ILE A 147 37.20 23.83 1.78
C ILE A 147 36.54 22.58 1.21
N THR A 148 35.37 22.26 1.71
CA THR A 148 34.59 21.10 1.28
C THR A 148 33.21 21.54 0.84
N PHE A 149 32.80 21.14 -0.36
CA PHE A 149 31.46 21.36 -0.88
C PHE A 149 30.41 20.65 -0.01
N ILE A 150 29.31 21.34 0.31
CA ILE A 150 28.14 20.74 0.94
C ILE A 150 26.93 20.81 -0.01
N GLY A 151 26.60 22.01 -0.48
CA GLY A 151 25.41 22.22 -1.31
C GLY A 151 25.47 23.51 -2.10
N LYS A 152 24.62 23.63 -3.12
CA LYS A 152 24.45 24.88 -3.88
C LYS A 152 23.62 25.85 -3.04
N GLY A 153 23.97 27.13 -3.03
CA GLY A 153 23.25 28.12 -2.24
C GLY A 153 23.14 29.46 -2.94
N GLU A 154 22.42 30.36 -2.31
CA GLU A 154 22.33 31.76 -2.68
C GLU A 154 22.47 32.59 -1.42
N TYR A 155 23.25 33.66 -1.50
CA TYR A 155 23.38 34.61 -0.41
C TYR A 155 23.37 36.03 -0.97
N ASP A 156 22.44 36.85 -0.46
CA ASP A 156 22.25 38.24 -0.88
C ASP A 156 22.09 38.40 -2.41
N GLY A 157 21.29 37.52 -3.02
CA GLY A 157 21.03 37.51 -4.47
C GLY A 157 22.18 36.96 -5.33
N ASN A 158 23.27 36.50 -4.73
CA ASN A 158 24.43 35.99 -5.45
C ASN A 158 24.53 34.46 -5.34
N SER A 159 24.80 33.81 -6.46
CA SER A 159 25.10 32.37 -6.48
C SER A 159 26.33 32.05 -5.65
N CYS A 160 26.14 31.19 -4.66
CA CYS A 160 27.17 30.77 -3.72
C CYS A 160 27.21 29.25 -3.60
N ILE A 161 28.27 28.74 -2.99
CA ILE A 161 28.33 27.37 -2.50
C ILE A 161 28.31 27.42 -0.98
N TYR A 162 27.43 26.63 -0.38
CA TYR A 162 27.50 26.36 1.05
C TYR A 162 28.59 25.32 1.28
N VAL A 163 29.58 25.69 2.09
CA VAL A 163 30.81 24.92 2.30
C VAL A 163 31.06 24.69 3.77
N ARG A 164 31.86 23.65 4.06
CA ARG A 164 32.65 23.57 5.27
C ARG A 164 34.05 24.12 4.96
N CYS A 165 34.47 25.16 5.67
CA CYS A 165 35.81 25.73 5.58
C CYS A 165 36.53 25.50 6.91
N GLY A 166 37.39 24.48 6.96
CA GLY A 166 37.98 23.99 8.21
C GLY A 166 36.92 23.50 9.20
N GLY A 167 36.72 24.24 10.29
CA GLY A 167 35.71 23.96 11.32
C GLY A 167 34.43 24.79 11.20
N GLU A 168 34.37 25.72 10.25
CA GLU A 168 33.26 26.65 10.09
C GLU A 168 32.42 26.31 8.86
N TYR A 169 31.15 26.73 8.87
CA TYR A 169 30.22 26.53 7.76
C TYR A 169 29.69 27.87 7.28
N GLY A 170 29.42 28.00 6.00
CA GLY A 170 28.93 29.25 5.43
C GLY A 170 28.98 29.29 3.92
N TYR A 171 28.79 30.47 3.36
CA TYR A 171 28.77 30.68 1.91
C TYR A 171 30.08 31.28 1.40
N ILE A 172 30.54 30.77 0.26
CA ILE A 172 31.56 31.40 -0.55
C ILE A 172 31.00 31.59 -1.97
N PRO A 173 31.19 32.76 -2.61
CA PRO A 173 30.75 32.99 -3.99
C PRO A 173 31.28 31.92 -4.94
N THR A 174 30.42 31.41 -5.81
CA THR A 174 30.76 30.33 -6.74
C THR A 174 31.92 30.72 -7.67
N SER A 175 32.00 31.99 -8.06
CA SER A 175 33.07 32.55 -8.92
C SER A 175 34.47 32.48 -8.30
N CYS A 176 34.57 32.39 -6.97
CA CYS A 176 35.84 32.31 -6.25
C CYS A 176 36.31 30.87 -6.01
N LEU A 177 35.55 29.86 -6.45
CA LEU A 177 35.81 28.45 -6.13
C LEU A 177 36.15 27.64 -7.38
N LYS A 178 37.04 26.67 -7.20
CA LYS A 178 37.35 25.62 -8.18
C LYS A 178 37.56 24.28 -7.50
N THR A 179 37.36 23.19 -8.24
CA THR A 179 37.68 21.84 -7.76
C THR A 179 39.17 21.72 -7.48
N LYS A 180 39.54 20.99 -6.42
CA LYS A 180 40.96 20.81 -6.07
C LYS A 180 41.68 19.87 -7.03
N ASP A 181 41.01 18.82 -7.48
CA ASP A 181 41.61 17.74 -8.26
C ASP A 181 41.74 18.04 -9.77
N GLY A 182 40.96 18.99 -10.28
CA GLY A 182 40.97 19.36 -11.71
C GLY A 182 41.08 20.86 -11.98
N GLY A 183 41.01 21.70 -10.95
CA GLY A 183 41.03 23.16 -11.11
C GLY A 183 39.82 23.73 -11.87
N VAL A 184 38.75 22.94 -12.04
CA VAL A 184 37.55 23.35 -12.78
C VAL A 184 36.80 24.37 -11.95
N ALA A 185 36.49 25.52 -12.54
CA ALA A 185 35.71 26.56 -11.88
C ALA A 185 34.33 26.02 -11.48
N MET A 186 33.88 26.32 -10.26
CA MET A 186 32.59 25.84 -9.77
C MET A 186 31.39 26.44 -10.53
N THR A 187 31.60 27.53 -11.27
CA THR A 187 30.60 28.10 -12.20
C THR A 187 30.27 27.16 -13.35
N ASP A 188 31.23 26.35 -13.78
CA ASP A 188 31.12 25.45 -14.93
C ASP A 188 30.99 23.98 -14.50
N TYR A 189 31.14 23.70 -13.20
CA TYR A 189 31.16 22.34 -12.69
C TYR A 189 29.75 21.74 -12.64
N ILE A 190 29.62 20.57 -13.28
CA ILE A 190 28.41 19.75 -13.23
C ILE A 190 28.60 18.73 -12.12
N ILE A 191 27.65 18.68 -11.19
CA ILE A 191 27.64 17.68 -10.12
C ILE A 191 27.33 16.33 -10.75
N ASP A 192 28.26 15.39 -10.63
CA ASP A 192 28.08 14.03 -11.09
C ASP A 192 26.90 13.35 -10.39
N LEU A 193 26.32 12.36 -11.04
CA LEU A 193 25.32 11.51 -10.40
C LEU A 193 26.01 10.69 -9.31
N HIS A 194 25.29 10.39 -8.23
CA HIS A 194 25.85 9.56 -7.16
C HIS A 194 26.35 8.22 -7.73
N PRO A 195 27.50 7.68 -7.31
CA PRO A 195 28.07 6.45 -7.91
C PRO A 195 27.14 5.24 -7.91
N ASN A 196 26.24 5.16 -6.93
CA ASN A 196 25.23 4.10 -6.81
C ASN A 196 23.96 4.37 -7.62
N TYR A 197 23.85 5.55 -8.26
CA TYR A 197 22.75 5.85 -9.14
C TYR A 197 22.76 4.91 -10.35
N ARG A 198 21.65 4.18 -10.52
CA ARG A 198 21.36 3.41 -11.70
C ARG A 198 20.15 4.05 -12.36
N PRO A 199 20.24 4.50 -13.63
CA PRO A 199 19.05 4.88 -14.37
C PRO A 199 18.11 3.69 -14.32
N THR A 200 16.85 3.91 -13.93
CA THR A 200 15.82 2.92 -14.20
C THR A 200 15.88 2.72 -15.71
N VAL A 201 16.31 1.55 -16.16
CA VAL A 201 16.22 1.18 -17.56
C VAL A 201 14.73 1.19 -17.83
N VAL A 202 14.24 2.29 -18.40
CA VAL A 202 12.94 2.28 -19.06
C VAL A 202 13.12 1.15 -20.06
N PRO A 203 12.40 0.02 -19.92
CA PRO A 203 12.55 -1.04 -20.88
C PRO A 203 12.29 -0.40 -22.22
N ASP A 204 13.31 -0.42 -23.07
CA ASP A 204 13.19 0.06 -24.43
C ASP A 204 11.93 -0.62 -24.98
N LYS A 205 10.92 0.17 -25.35
CA LYS A 205 9.68 -0.37 -25.91
C LYS A 205 9.93 -1.08 -27.25
N THR A 206 11.19 -1.15 -27.69
CA THR A 206 11.68 -1.95 -28.82
C THR A 206 12.28 -3.31 -28.43
N VAL A 207 12.10 -3.82 -27.21
CA VAL A 207 12.11 -5.28 -27.05
C VAL A 207 10.85 -5.80 -27.72
N GLU A 208 10.99 -6.22 -28.99
CA GLU A 208 10.02 -7.06 -29.66
C GLU A 208 9.59 -8.14 -28.66
N LYS A 209 8.36 -8.03 -28.15
CA LYS A 209 7.68 -9.16 -27.53
C LYS A 209 7.70 -10.23 -28.61
N LYS A 210 8.62 -11.19 -28.51
CA LYS A 210 8.58 -12.43 -29.27
C LYS A 210 7.20 -13.00 -29.01
N ALA A 211 6.29 -12.79 -29.95
CA ALA A 211 4.92 -13.22 -29.84
C ALA A 211 4.97 -14.70 -29.51
N ALA A 212 4.43 -15.08 -28.35
CA ALA A 212 4.30 -16.49 -28.01
C ALA A 212 3.55 -17.15 -29.18
N ASP A 213 4.16 -18.17 -29.79
CA ASP A 213 3.66 -18.80 -31.01
C ASP A 213 2.15 -19.04 -30.91
N PRO A 214 1.33 -18.36 -31.76
CA PRO A 214 -0.13 -18.39 -31.66
C PRO A 214 -0.69 -19.81 -31.81
N ASN A 215 0.10 -20.75 -32.35
CA ASN A 215 -0.28 -22.14 -32.52
C ASN A 215 -0.47 -22.92 -31.20
N LYS A 216 0.19 -22.55 -30.09
CA LYS A 216 -0.01 -23.26 -28.81
C LYS A 216 -1.26 -22.79 -28.09
N LEU A 217 -1.48 -21.48 -28.02
CA LEU A 217 -2.61 -20.90 -27.30
C LEU A 217 -3.93 -21.15 -28.04
N THR A 218 -3.94 -21.05 -29.37
CA THR A 218 -5.12 -21.37 -30.19
C THR A 218 -5.46 -22.87 -30.11
N ARG A 219 -4.45 -23.74 -30.08
CA ARG A 219 -4.67 -25.20 -29.90
C ARG A 219 -5.24 -25.52 -28.53
N ILE A 220 -4.80 -24.85 -27.47
CA ILE A 220 -5.37 -25.01 -26.11
C ILE A 220 -6.83 -24.53 -26.07
N ILE A 221 -7.13 -23.36 -26.62
CA ILE A 221 -8.50 -22.82 -26.66
C ILE A 221 -9.43 -23.74 -27.47
N LEU A 222 -8.95 -24.29 -28.59
CA LEU A 222 -9.73 -25.18 -29.44
C LEU A 222 -9.99 -26.55 -28.76
N ILE A 223 -8.99 -27.10 -28.05
CA ILE A 223 -9.17 -28.32 -27.25
C ILE A 223 -10.19 -28.08 -26.13
N VAL A 224 -10.06 -26.97 -25.38
CA VAL A 224 -11.00 -26.66 -24.28
C VAL A 224 -12.41 -26.39 -24.81
N GLY A 225 -12.55 -25.68 -25.93
CA GLY A 225 -13.83 -25.35 -26.56
C GLY A 225 -14.60 -26.56 -27.11
N ILE A 226 -13.93 -27.67 -27.42
CA ILE A 226 -14.58 -28.91 -27.90
C ILE A 226 -14.79 -29.91 -26.76
N VAL A 227 -13.81 -30.05 -25.85
CA VAL A 227 -13.84 -31.07 -24.78
C VAL A 227 -14.88 -30.73 -23.71
N VAL A 228 -15.04 -29.46 -23.36
CA VAL A 228 -16.01 -29.05 -22.32
C VAL A 228 -17.46 -29.32 -22.74
N PRO A 229 -17.93 -28.94 -23.95
CA PRO A 229 -19.28 -29.28 -24.40
C PRO A 229 -19.50 -30.80 -24.52
N ALA A 230 -18.50 -31.55 -25.00
CA ALA A 230 -18.61 -33.00 -25.13
C ALA A 230 -18.80 -33.69 -23.78
N LEU A 231 -18.06 -33.28 -22.74
CA LEU A 231 -18.22 -33.80 -21.38
C LEU A 231 -19.59 -33.45 -20.77
N VAL A 232 -20.12 -32.26 -21.05
CA VAL A 232 -21.46 -31.86 -20.62
C VAL A 232 -22.53 -32.74 -21.29
N ILE A 233 -22.40 -33.02 -22.59
CA ILE A 233 -23.32 -33.91 -23.32
C ILE A 233 -23.24 -35.33 -22.79
N VAL A 234 -22.04 -35.85 -22.50
CA VAL A 234 -21.84 -37.17 -21.88
C VAL A 234 -22.49 -37.22 -20.50
N LEU A 235 -22.33 -36.19 -19.66
CA LEU A 235 -22.98 -36.11 -18.35
C LEU A 235 -24.51 -36.01 -18.43
N LEU A 236 -25.05 -35.36 -19.46
CA LEU A 236 -26.50 -35.28 -19.69
C LEU A 236 -27.08 -36.59 -20.21
N LEU A 237 -26.36 -37.30 -21.08
CA LEU A 237 -26.77 -38.62 -21.61
C LEU A 237 -26.63 -39.72 -20.56
N PHE A 238 -25.58 -39.70 -19.74
CA PHE A 238 -25.39 -40.59 -18.61
C PHE A 238 -25.98 -40.00 -17.32
N LYS A 239 -27.25 -39.61 -17.35
CA LYS A 239 -28.01 -39.42 -16.11
C LYS A 239 -28.18 -40.82 -15.48
N PRO A 240 -27.59 -41.12 -14.30
CA PRO A 240 -27.81 -42.41 -13.67
C PRO A 240 -29.29 -42.49 -13.28
N SER A 241 -30.02 -43.33 -14.00
CA SER A 241 -31.39 -43.71 -13.67
C SER A 241 -31.37 -44.46 -12.34
N LYS A 242 -31.51 -43.72 -11.23
CA LYS A 242 -31.89 -44.34 -9.96
C LYS A 242 -33.39 -44.61 -10.01
N LYS A 243 -33.75 -45.85 -10.39
CA LYS A 243 -35.03 -46.48 -10.04
C LYS A 243 -35.21 -46.39 -8.52
N GLY A 244 -36.10 -45.53 -8.05
CA GLY A 244 -36.58 -45.57 -6.68
C GLY A 244 -37.69 -46.61 -6.57
N ARG A 245 -37.39 -47.77 -5.97
CA ARG A 245 -38.39 -48.68 -5.38
C ARG A 245 -38.51 -48.31 -3.89
N TYR A 246 -39.76 -48.14 -3.47
CA TYR A 246 -40.36 -48.33 -2.14
C TYR A 246 -39.54 -47.93 -0.89
N ASP A 247 -40.11 -47.04 -0.07
CA ASP A 247 -40.78 -47.50 1.14
C ASP A 247 -41.85 -46.50 1.60
N TYR A 248 -43.01 -47.09 1.94
CA TYR A 248 -44.14 -46.49 2.63
C TYR A 248 -43.69 -46.08 4.04
N ASP A 249 -44.07 -44.89 4.50
CA ASP A 249 -44.65 -44.73 5.84
C ASP A 249 -45.26 -43.33 6.04
N ARG A 250 -46.61 -43.33 5.98
CA ARG A 250 -47.50 -42.78 7.01
C ARG A 250 -47.07 -41.47 7.69
N ASN A 251 -47.68 -40.35 7.27
CA ASN A 251 -48.48 -39.57 8.23
C ASN A 251 -49.52 -38.70 7.50
N SER A 252 -50.76 -39.19 7.53
CA SER A 252 -51.96 -38.44 7.14
C SER A 252 -52.43 -37.62 8.33
N THR A 253 -52.16 -36.32 8.34
CA THR A 253 -52.97 -35.35 9.09
C THR A 253 -53.14 -34.09 8.26
N MET A 254 -54.14 -34.21 7.40
CA MET A 254 -54.94 -33.17 6.75
C MET A 254 -55.39 -32.11 7.77
N ASN A 255 -55.21 -30.83 7.43
CA ASN A 255 -56.06 -29.71 7.83
C ASN A 255 -55.70 -28.47 7.00
N ASP A 256 -56.08 -28.51 5.73
CA ASP A 256 -56.26 -27.33 4.88
C ASP A 256 -57.62 -26.70 5.20
N TYR A 257 -57.60 -25.51 5.80
CA TYR A 257 -58.73 -24.58 5.84
C TYR A 257 -58.35 -23.36 5.00
N GLY A 258 -58.98 -23.21 3.84
CA GLY A 258 -58.80 -22.04 2.97
C GLY A 258 -59.59 -22.15 1.66
N ALA A 259 -60.86 -21.75 1.71
CA ALA A 259 -61.86 -21.94 0.67
C ALA A 259 -61.57 -21.23 -0.67
N SER A 260 -61.99 -21.89 -1.76
CA SER A 260 -61.92 -21.46 -3.17
C SER A 260 -63.07 -20.50 -3.56
N PRO A 261 -62.87 -19.45 -4.40
CA PRO A 261 -63.92 -18.45 -4.65
C PRO A 261 -64.89 -18.70 -5.81
N TYR A 262 -64.81 -19.79 -6.61
CA TYR A 262 -65.53 -19.80 -7.90
C TYR A 262 -66.26 -21.07 -8.34
N ASP A 263 -66.70 -21.96 -7.45
CA ASP A 263 -67.59 -23.05 -7.91
C ASP A 263 -68.80 -23.29 -7.01
N ARG A 264 -69.98 -23.07 -7.59
CA ARG A 264 -71.31 -23.54 -7.18
C ARG A 264 -72.00 -24.05 -8.45
N PRO A 265 -73.05 -24.89 -8.39
CA PRO A 265 -73.48 -25.85 -7.35
C PRO A 265 -73.67 -27.27 -7.94
N ARG A 266 -73.80 -28.31 -7.11
CA ARG A 266 -74.69 -29.44 -7.44
C ARG A 266 -75.20 -30.12 -6.18
N SER A 267 -76.50 -29.94 -5.95
CA SER A 267 -77.32 -30.61 -4.97
C SER A 267 -77.48 -32.09 -5.31
N ARG A 268 -77.51 -32.95 -4.28
CA ARG A 268 -78.34 -34.15 -4.23
C ARG A 268 -78.49 -34.62 -2.78
N TYR A 269 -79.71 -34.44 -2.29
CA TYR A 269 -80.40 -35.20 -1.25
C TYR A 269 -79.67 -35.51 0.06
N ARG A 270 -80.04 -34.67 1.03
CA ARG A 270 -80.30 -34.96 2.44
C ARG A 270 -81.08 -36.27 2.60
N ASP A 271 -80.53 -37.20 3.36
CA ASP A 271 -81.31 -38.22 4.08
C ASP A 271 -80.68 -38.39 5.47
N ASP A 272 -81.50 -38.03 6.45
CA ASP A 272 -81.25 -38.16 7.88
C ASP A 272 -81.37 -39.66 8.27
N TYR A 273 -80.42 -40.20 9.04
CA TYR A 273 -80.72 -41.29 9.98
C TYR A 273 -79.82 -41.21 11.21
N ASP A 274 -80.50 -40.88 12.30
CA ASP A 274 -80.16 -40.97 13.70
C ASP A 274 -80.23 -42.46 14.13
N ASP A 275 -79.17 -43.02 14.74
CA ASP A 275 -79.31 -44.11 15.72
C ASP A 275 -78.05 -44.20 16.59
N GLY A 276 -78.30 -44.20 17.91
CA GLY A 276 -77.30 -44.17 18.94
C GLY A 276 -76.61 -45.50 19.20
N ARG A 277 -75.68 -45.46 20.16
CA ARG A 277 -75.71 -46.29 21.38
C ARG A 277 -74.39 -46.19 22.16
N ARG A 278 -74.55 -46.05 23.48
CA ARG A 278 -73.63 -46.42 24.59
C ARG A 278 -72.47 -45.44 24.81
N ARG A 279 -72.53 -44.52 25.79
CA ARG A 279 -72.72 -44.70 27.25
C ARG A 279 -71.72 -45.74 27.78
N ASP A 280 -70.67 -45.29 28.43
CA ASP A 280 -70.47 -45.51 29.87
C ASP A 280 -69.21 -44.80 30.36
N ASP A 281 -69.44 -43.87 31.28
CA ASP A 281 -68.48 -43.22 32.14
C ASP A 281 -67.87 -44.22 33.15
N TYR A 282 -66.92 -43.75 33.95
CA TYR A 282 -66.22 -44.37 35.10
C TYR A 282 -64.81 -44.92 34.85
N ARG A 283 -63.81 -44.09 35.16
CA ARG A 283 -62.83 -44.30 36.25
C ARG A 283 -61.88 -43.10 36.33
N ARG A 284 -62.12 -42.20 37.30
CA ARG A 284 -61.46 -42.15 38.63
C ARG A 284 -60.00 -41.70 38.58
N ASP A 285 -59.84 -40.39 38.78
CA ASP A 285 -59.05 -39.75 39.83
C ASP A 285 -57.65 -40.31 40.11
N ARG A 286 -56.62 -39.50 39.82
CA ARG A 286 -55.80 -38.82 40.85
C ARG A 286 -54.58 -38.14 40.22
N ARG A 287 -54.67 -36.81 40.13
CA ARG A 287 -53.62 -35.93 40.66
C ARG A 287 -54.33 -34.86 41.48
N PRO A 288 -53.87 -34.64 42.70
CA PRO A 288 -53.69 -33.26 43.14
C PRO A 288 -52.26 -33.05 43.62
N ASP A 289 -51.62 -32.09 42.96
CA ASP A 289 -50.90 -30.94 43.52
C ASP A 289 -50.64 -30.85 45.03
N ASP A 290 -49.52 -30.15 45.29
CA ASP A 290 -49.20 -29.34 46.46
C ASP A 290 -48.82 -30.07 47.76
N ASP A 291 -47.58 -29.86 48.25
CA ASP A 291 -47.37 -28.92 49.37
C ASP A 291 -45.91 -28.90 49.89
N TYR A 292 -45.64 -27.76 50.51
CA TYR A 292 -44.42 -27.25 51.13
C TYR A 292 -43.90 -28.05 52.36
N ASP A 293 -42.57 -27.98 52.54
CA ASP A 293 -41.85 -27.63 53.78
C ASP A 293 -42.06 -28.46 55.06
N ASP A 294 -41.07 -29.31 55.40
CA ASP A 294 -40.67 -29.54 56.79
C ASP A 294 -39.18 -29.94 56.91
N GLY A 295 -38.50 -29.27 57.85
CA GLY A 295 -37.07 -29.40 58.09
C GLY A 295 -36.69 -30.41 59.18
N TYR A 296 -35.37 -30.60 59.25
CA TYR A 296 -34.58 -30.96 60.42
C TYR A 296 -34.74 -32.37 61.02
N TYR A 297 -33.75 -33.23 60.76
CA TYR A 297 -33.05 -33.95 61.84
C TYR A 297 -31.53 -33.98 61.63
N ASP A 298 -30.89 -33.84 62.78
CA ASP A 298 -29.50 -33.59 63.13
C ASP A 298 -28.59 -34.82 62.93
N ASN A 299 -27.31 -34.60 62.58
CA ASN A 299 -26.22 -35.51 62.93
C ASN A 299 -24.87 -34.77 62.86
N ARG A 300 -24.53 -34.12 63.98
CA ARG A 300 -23.20 -33.56 64.25
C ARG A 300 -22.12 -34.65 64.30
N ARG A 301 -20.98 -34.34 63.69
CA ARG A 301 -19.66 -34.85 64.04
C ARG A 301 -18.91 -33.71 64.77
N TYR A 302 -18.37 -34.05 65.93
CA TYR A 302 -17.40 -33.31 66.78
C TYR A 302 -17.88 -32.03 67.47
#